data_AF-A0AB35ART6-F1
#
_entry.id   AF-A0AB35ART6-F1
#
_cell.length_a   1.000
_cell.length_b   1.000
_cell.length_c   1.000
_cell.angle_alpha   90.00
_cell.angle_beta   90.00
_cell.angle_gamma   90.00
#
_symmetry.space_group_name_H-M   'P 1'
#
loop_
_entity.id
_entity.type
_entity.pdbx_description
1 polymer ?
#
loop_
_entity_poly.entity_id
_entity_poly.type
_entity_poly.pdbx_seq_one_letter_code
_entity_poly.pdbx_strand_id
1 'polypeptide(L)'
;MLIRRASGYSFRQRVPDGIRNFIGKNEIWVSLDTNDKPIAKNRAYAICGLTNKLFSRLKIVSNELCGQSFELAQSANDTIRDIIDERFKPLFDTIISPYEAELSNLKSQYQVMNAEHLLARLEQDDAFLKFADNANSEIGKIQELMRQVPDLDIRAKMSDILGHFNNIESWTKPKEPQKSPLFREASEAFILGV
;
A
#
# COMPACT_ATOMS: atom_id res chain seq x y z
N MET A 1 -13.74 5.78 -4.80
CA MET A 1 -13.43 5.08 -6.06
C MET A 1 -11.92 5.00 -6.23
N LEU A 2 -11.40 3.84 -6.64
CA LEU A 2 -9.98 3.64 -6.92
C LEU A 2 -9.72 3.88 -8.42
N ILE A 3 -8.72 4.69 -8.75
CA ILE A 3 -8.37 5.06 -10.13
C ILE A 3 -6.92 4.65 -10.39
N ARG A 4 -6.67 4.00 -11.53
CA ARG A 4 -5.32 3.73 -12.03
C ARG A 4 -4.84 4.90 -12.89
N ARG A 5 -3.66 5.44 -12.58
CA ARG A 5 -2.95 6.44 -13.39
C ARG A 5 -1.55 5.90 -13.73
N ALA A 6 -0.86 6.56 -14.66
CA ALA A 6 0.51 6.19 -15.06
C ALA A 6 1.49 6.17 -13.86
N SER A 7 1.31 7.10 -12.92
CA SER A 7 2.15 7.23 -11.73
C SER A 7 1.77 6.29 -10.57
N GLY A 8 0.66 5.55 -10.66
CA GLY A 8 0.15 4.75 -9.54
C GLY A 8 -1.36 4.71 -9.42
N TYR A 9 -1.84 4.09 -8.35
CA TYR A 9 -3.25 4.18 -7.96
C TYR A 9 -3.55 5.47 -7.19
N SER A 10 -4.76 5.99 -7.34
CA SER A 10 -5.27 7.14 -6.60
C SER A 10 -6.67 6.86 -6.06
N PHE A 11 -6.94 7.37 -4.86
CA PHE A 11 -8.27 7.42 -4.29
C PHE A 11 -8.99 8.70 -4.73
N ARG A 12 -10.23 8.55 -5.19
CA ARG A 12 -11.13 9.65 -5.56
C ARG A 12 -12.47 9.49 -4.85
N GLN A 13 -12.95 10.55 -4.21
CA GLN A 13 -14.31 10.60 -3.66
C GLN A 13 -14.94 11.97 -3.89
N ARG A 14 -16.21 11.98 -4.31
CA ARG A 14 -16.97 13.22 -4.48
C ARG A 14 -17.33 13.81 -3.12
N VAL A 15 -17.22 15.13 -3.01
CA VAL A 15 -17.63 15.88 -1.81
C VAL A 15 -19.16 16.08 -1.85
N PRO A 16 -19.90 15.78 -0.77
CA PRO A 16 -21.34 16.05 -0.66
C PRO A 16 -21.66 17.54 -0.87
N ASP A 17 -22.73 17.84 -1.60
CA ASP A 17 -23.10 19.22 -2.02
C ASP A 17 -23.12 20.22 -0.87
N GLY A 18 -23.78 19.87 0.25
CA GLY A 18 -23.94 20.77 1.40
C GLY A 18 -22.65 21.20 2.10
N ILE A 19 -21.52 20.53 1.83
CA ILE A 19 -20.22 20.86 2.44
C ILE A 19 -19.15 21.27 1.43
N ARG A 20 -19.49 21.39 0.14
CA ARG A 20 -18.52 21.78 -0.91
C ARG A 20 -18.00 23.19 -0.72
N ASN A 21 -18.87 24.13 -0.35
CA ASN A 21 -18.49 25.54 -0.17
C ASN A 21 -17.49 25.70 0.98
N PHE A 22 -17.66 24.92 2.06
CA PHE A 22 -16.74 24.94 3.21
C PHE A 22 -15.40 24.26 2.92
N ILE A 23 -15.41 23.14 2.17
CA ILE A 23 -14.17 22.45 1.79
C ILE A 23 -13.44 23.17 0.64
N GLY A 24 -14.15 23.95 -0.18
CA GLY A 24 -13.63 24.59 -1.39
C GLY A 24 -13.26 23.61 -2.51
N LYS A 25 -13.69 22.34 -2.42
CA LYS A 25 -13.38 21.28 -3.40
C LYS A 25 -14.63 20.48 -3.73
N ASN A 26 -14.76 20.10 -5.00
CA ASN A 26 -15.82 19.21 -5.47
C ASN A 26 -15.50 17.73 -5.22
N GLU A 27 -14.22 17.40 -5.14
CA GLU A 27 -13.72 16.03 -5.01
C GLU A 27 -12.44 16.00 -4.19
N ILE A 28 -12.26 14.92 -3.42
CA ILE A 28 -11.02 14.58 -2.74
C ILE A 28 -10.24 13.61 -3.62
N TRP A 29 -8.99 13.96 -3.87
CA TRP A 29 -8.03 13.18 -4.64
C TRP A 29 -6.79 12.92 -3.80
N VAL A 30 -6.43 11.64 -3.65
CA VAL A 30 -5.24 11.25 -2.88
C VAL A 30 -4.45 10.19 -3.66
N SER A 31 -3.19 10.48 -3.98
CA SER A 31 -2.27 9.48 -4.50
C SER A 31 -1.99 8.41 -3.44
N LEU A 32 -1.94 7.15 -3.85
CA LEU A 32 -1.68 6.02 -2.95
C LEU A 32 -0.24 5.52 -3.03
N ASP A 33 0.59 6.10 -3.91
CA ASP A 33 2.03 5.85 -4.04
C ASP A 33 2.38 4.35 -4.08
N THR A 34 1.59 3.62 -4.88
CA THR A 34 1.80 2.20 -5.15
C THR A 34 1.24 1.82 -6.52
N ASN A 35 1.92 0.87 -7.15
CA ASN A 35 1.45 0.20 -8.36
C ASN A 35 0.74 -1.11 -8.09
N ASP A 36 0.75 -1.58 -6.85
CA ASP A 36 0.14 -2.85 -6.47
C ASP A 36 -1.32 -2.66 -6.06
N LYS A 37 -2.21 -3.43 -6.68
CA LYS A 37 -3.67 -3.27 -6.56
C LYS A 37 -4.20 -3.64 -5.16
N PRO A 38 -3.79 -4.74 -4.51
CA PRO A 38 -4.22 -5.08 -3.15
C PRO A 38 -3.73 -4.05 -2.12
N ILE A 39 -2.47 -3.61 -2.21
CA ILE A 39 -1.93 -2.54 -1.35
C ILE A 39 -2.72 -1.25 -1.58
N ALA A 40 -2.96 -0.86 -2.83
CA ALA A 40 -3.77 0.31 -3.15
C ALA A 40 -5.19 0.20 -2.56
N LYS A 41 -5.81 -0.97 -2.63
CA LYS A 41 -7.15 -1.20 -2.05
C LYS A 41 -7.15 -0.99 -0.53
N ASN A 42 -6.17 -1.54 0.19
CA ASN A 42 -6.04 -1.36 1.63
C ASN A 42 -5.83 0.11 2.01
N ARG A 43 -4.91 0.81 1.32
CA ARG A 43 -4.67 2.24 1.53
C ARG A 43 -5.92 3.08 1.25
N ALA A 44 -6.63 2.77 0.17
CA ALA A 44 -7.87 3.43 -0.20
C ALA A 44 -8.98 3.23 0.84
N TYR A 45 -9.10 2.04 1.45
CA TYR A 45 -10.07 1.81 2.53
C TYR A 45 -9.79 2.67 3.76
N ALA A 46 -8.53 2.78 4.19
CA ALA A 46 -8.15 3.63 5.31
C ALA A 46 -8.52 5.10 5.05
N ILE A 47 -8.14 5.61 3.88
CA ILE A 47 -8.46 7.00 3.47
C ILE A 47 -9.97 7.21 3.32
N CYS A 48 -10.70 6.22 2.80
CA CYS A 48 -12.15 6.27 2.70
C CYS A 48 -12.81 6.39 4.08
N GLY A 49 -12.35 5.60 5.07
CA GLY A 49 -12.84 5.69 6.45
C GLY A 49 -12.64 7.07 7.05
N LEU A 50 -11.43 7.63 6.91
CA LEU A 50 -11.13 8.99 7.37
C LEU A 50 -11.97 10.05 6.67
N THR A 51 -12.12 9.93 5.35
CA THR A 51 -12.88 10.88 4.53
C THR A 51 -14.37 10.84 4.86
N ASN A 52 -14.94 9.67 5.10
CA ASN A 52 -16.32 9.53 5.54
C ASN A 52 -16.52 10.11 6.94
N LYS A 53 -15.57 9.91 7.87
CA LYS A 53 -15.62 10.51 9.20
C LYS A 53 -15.57 12.04 9.13
N LEU A 54 -14.71 12.60 8.28
CA LEU A 54 -14.68 14.04 7.99
C LEU A 54 -16.05 14.52 7.49
N PHE A 55 -16.58 13.90 6.43
CA PHE A 55 -17.85 14.32 5.84
C PHE A 55 -19.01 14.24 6.82
N SER A 56 -19.08 13.21 7.66
CA SER A 56 -20.10 13.10 8.70
C SER A 56 -20.00 14.24 9.71
N ARG A 57 -18.79 14.58 10.18
CA ARG A 57 -18.58 15.70 11.12
C ARG A 57 -18.95 17.03 10.50
N LEU A 58 -18.48 17.30 9.29
CA LEU A 58 -18.80 18.55 8.57
C LEU A 58 -20.29 18.65 8.28
N LYS A 59 -20.97 17.52 7.99
CA LYS A 59 -22.42 17.50 7.78
C LYS A 59 -23.19 17.80 9.07
N ILE A 60 -22.76 17.26 10.22
CA ILE A 60 -23.38 17.59 11.52
C ILE A 60 -23.24 19.09 11.78
N VAL A 61 -22.02 19.62 11.68
CA VAL A 61 -21.75 21.05 11.90
C VAL A 61 -22.49 21.93 10.91
N SER A 62 -22.52 21.56 9.63
CA SER A 62 -23.30 22.25 8.61
C SER A 62 -24.81 22.18 8.91
N ASN A 63 -25.35 21.04 9.32
CA ASN A 63 -26.78 20.93 9.62
C ASN A 63 -27.16 21.69 10.91
N GLU A 64 -26.30 21.69 11.93
CA GLU A 64 -26.55 22.38 13.19
C GLU A 64 -26.42 23.90 13.05
N LEU A 65 -25.43 24.38 12.28
CA LEU A 65 -25.17 25.81 12.10
C LEU A 65 -25.95 26.41 10.92
N CYS A 66 -26.04 25.69 9.79
CA CYS A 66 -26.79 26.10 8.61
C CYS A 66 -28.26 25.67 8.64
N GLY A 67 -28.68 24.63 9.35
CA GLY A 67 -30.10 24.25 9.38
C GLY A 67 -31.01 25.38 9.89
N GLN A 68 -30.53 26.19 10.85
CA GLN A 68 -31.25 27.39 11.32
C GLN A 68 -30.99 28.63 10.45
N SER A 69 -29.84 28.74 9.79
CA SER A 69 -29.46 29.95 9.03
C SER A 69 -29.71 29.84 7.52
N PHE A 70 -29.97 28.66 6.97
CA PHE A 70 -30.25 28.42 5.54
C PHE A 70 -31.68 28.81 5.18
N GLU A 71 -32.65 28.62 6.08
CA GLU A 71 -34.01 29.17 5.91
C GLU A 71 -34.00 30.72 5.89
N LEU A 72 -33.13 31.34 6.69
CA LEU A 72 -32.91 32.79 6.68
C LEU A 72 -32.12 33.26 5.43
N ALA A 73 -31.07 32.53 5.05
CA ALA A 73 -30.16 32.90 3.95
C ALA A 73 -30.76 32.67 2.55
N GLN A 74 -31.72 31.77 2.39
CA GLN A 74 -32.42 31.60 1.10
C GLN A 74 -33.21 32.84 0.69
N SER A 75 -33.49 33.74 1.65
CA SER A 75 -34.11 35.05 1.44
C SER A 75 -33.13 36.24 1.51
N ALA A 76 -31.84 35.99 1.79
CA ALA A 76 -30.86 37.03 2.04
C ALA A 76 -29.94 37.30 0.82
N ASN A 77 -29.48 38.55 0.71
CA ASN A 77 -28.53 39.02 -0.31
C ASN A 77 -27.16 38.31 -0.17
N ASP A 78 -26.43 38.12 -1.28
CA ASP A 78 -25.14 37.40 -1.36
C ASP A 78 -24.12 37.90 -0.32
N THR A 79 -24.10 39.20 -0.01
CA THR A 79 -23.23 39.78 1.03
C THR A 79 -23.47 39.19 2.43
N ILE A 80 -24.72 38.89 2.77
CA ILE A 80 -25.08 38.30 4.07
C ILE A 80 -24.63 36.84 4.12
N ARG A 81 -24.69 36.14 2.98
CA ARG A 81 -24.20 34.77 2.84
C ARG A 81 -22.69 34.70 3.07
N ASP A 82 -21.93 35.59 2.44
CA ASP A 82 -20.47 35.64 2.59
C ASP A 82 -20.04 35.91 4.05
N ILE A 83 -20.72 36.83 4.74
CA ILE A 83 -20.43 37.15 6.16
C ILE A 83 -20.72 35.94 7.08
N ILE A 84 -21.80 35.21 6.81
CA ILE A 84 -22.16 34.01 7.57
C ILE A 84 -21.13 32.90 7.32
N ASP A 85 -20.73 32.70 6.07
CA ASP A 85 -19.73 31.69 5.69
C ASP A 85 -18.36 32.02 6.30
N GLU A 86 -17.94 33.28 6.33
CA GLU A 86 -16.68 33.70 6.99
C GLU A 86 -16.68 33.44 8.50
N ARG A 87 -17.81 33.64 9.19
CA ARG A 87 -17.89 33.38 10.64
C ARG A 87 -17.74 31.92 11.00
N PHE A 88 -18.23 31.01 10.16
CA PHE A 88 -18.18 29.58 10.44
C PHE A 88 -16.93 28.89 9.90
N LYS A 89 -16.19 29.54 8.99
CA LYS A 89 -14.94 29.04 8.43
C LYS A 89 -13.93 28.53 9.47
N PRO A 90 -13.66 29.22 10.60
CA PRO A 90 -12.72 28.71 11.61
C PRO A 90 -13.14 27.39 12.27
N LEU A 91 -14.45 27.14 12.38
CA LEU A 91 -14.98 25.88 12.91
C LEU A 91 -14.76 24.74 11.92
N PHE A 92 -15.01 24.99 10.63
CA PHE A 92 -14.71 24.01 9.58
C PHE A 92 -13.20 23.72 9.49
N ASP A 93 -12.35 24.75 9.60
CA ASP A 93 -10.90 24.60 9.61
C ASP A 93 -10.42 23.74 10.80
N THR A 94 -11.06 23.89 11.97
CA THR A 94 -10.78 23.07 13.16
C THR A 94 -11.08 21.58 12.94
N ILE A 95 -12.02 21.25 12.04
CA ILE A 95 -12.39 19.86 11.72
C ILE A 95 -11.54 19.32 10.56
N ILE A 96 -11.20 20.17 9.60
CA ILE A 96 -10.41 19.81 8.42
C ILE A 96 -8.94 19.58 8.80
N SER A 97 -8.36 20.42 9.66
CA SER A 97 -6.94 20.33 10.04
C SER A 97 -6.54 18.96 10.63
N PRO A 98 -7.29 18.36 11.58
CA PRO A 98 -7.02 17.00 12.06
C PRO A 98 -7.10 15.95 10.96
N TYR A 99 -8.04 16.07 10.02
CA TYR A 99 -8.14 15.15 8.88
C TYR A 99 -6.91 15.26 7.98
N GLU A 100 -6.44 16.46 7.69
CA GLU A 100 -5.25 16.67 6.87
C GLU A 100 -3.98 16.14 7.56
N ALA A 101 -3.88 16.32 8.88
CA ALA A 101 -2.80 15.76 9.68
C ALA A 101 -2.82 14.22 9.69
N GLU A 102 -3.98 13.58 9.91
CA GLU A 102 -4.13 12.12 9.85
C GLU A 102 -3.81 11.58 8.45
N LEU A 103 -4.24 12.27 7.39
CA LEU A 103 -3.96 11.90 6.02
C LEU A 103 -2.46 11.99 5.70
N SER A 104 -1.80 13.05 6.18
CA SER A 104 -0.35 13.21 6.04
C SER A 104 0.41 12.10 6.79
N ASN A 105 -0.01 11.78 8.01
CA ASN A 105 0.58 10.70 8.80
C ASN A 105 0.47 9.34 8.09
N LEU A 106 -0.71 9.01 7.55
CA LEU A 106 -0.89 7.79 6.76
C LEU A 106 0.06 7.72 5.56
N LYS A 107 0.23 8.84 4.84
CA LYS A 107 1.17 8.90 3.71
C LYS A 107 2.61 8.63 4.17
N SER A 108 3.05 9.25 5.26
CA SER A 108 4.39 8.99 5.81
C SER A 108 4.57 7.52 6.18
N GLN A 109 3.58 6.89 6.83
CA GLN A 109 3.63 5.46 7.15
C GLN A 109 3.74 4.59 5.90
N TYR A 110 3.02 4.93 4.83
CA TYR A 110 3.10 4.21 3.57
C TYR A 110 4.48 4.33 2.91
N GLN A 111 5.12 5.49 3.01
CA GLN A 111 6.48 5.70 2.52
C GLN A 111 7.50 4.89 3.32
N VAL A 112 7.39 4.90 4.66
CA VAL A 112 8.26 4.11 5.54
C VAL A 112 8.12 2.62 5.26
N MET A 113 6.89 2.09 5.19
CA MET A 113 6.66 0.68 4.88
C MET A 113 7.20 0.28 3.50
N ASN A 114 7.08 1.16 2.51
CA ASN A 114 7.69 0.94 1.19
C ASN A 114 9.23 0.87 1.29
N ALA A 115 9.85 1.78 2.06
CA ALA A 115 11.29 1.80 2.26
C ALA A 115 11.79 0.56 3.01
N GLU A 116 11.11 0.14 4.07
CA GLU A 116 11.41 -1.07 4.84
C GLU A 116 11.35 -2.32 3.95
N HIS A 117 10.32 -2.45 3.12
CA HIS A 117 10.21 -3.56 2.19
C HIS A 117 11.35 -3.56 1.15
N LEU A 118 11.78 -2.40 0.67
CA LEU A 118 12.94 -2.30 -0.23
C LEU A 118 14.25 -2.67 0.47
N LEU A 119 14.46 -2.22 1.70
CA LEU A 119 15.63 -2.57 2.51
C LEU A 119 15.70 -4.08 2.76
N ALA A 120 14.59 -4.70 3.15
CA ALA A 120 14.52 -6.15 3.38
C ALA A 120 14.90 -6.96 2.12
N ARG A 121 14.53 -6.48 0.92
CA ARG A 121 14.97 -7.10 -0.34
C ARG A 121 16.47 -6.93 -0.57
N LEU A 122 17.02 -5.75 -0.34
CA LEU A 122 18.45 -5.51 -0.49
C LEU A 122 19.28 -6.36 0.48
N GLU A 123 18.82 -6.53 1.71
CA GLU A 123 19.46 -7.41 2.69
C GLU A 123 19.43 -8.89 2.27
N GLN A 124 18.31 -9.33 1.67
CA GLN A 124 18.21 -10.68 1.11
C GLN A 124 19.15 -10.87 -0.09
N ASP A 125 19.23 -9.87 -0.98
CA ASP A 125 20.12 -9.91 -2.14
C ASP A 125 21.60 -9.93 -1.70
N ASP A 126 21.99 -9.12 -0.70
CA ASP A 126 23.35 -9.13 -0.12
C ASP A 126 23.67 -10.48 0.52
N ALA A 127 22.74 -11.05 1.28
CA ALA A 127 22.90 -12.39 1.86
C ALA A 127 23.06 -13.46 0.77
N PHE A 128 22.30 -13.36 -0.31
CA PHE A 128 22.40 -14.27 -1.45
C PHE A 128 23.76 -14.13 -2.17
N LEU A 129 24.24 -12.90 -2.41
CA LEU A 129 25.54 -12.67 -3.03
C LEU A 129 26.68 -13.24 -2.19
N LYS A 130 26.67 -13.00 -0.86
CA LYS A 130 27.65 -13.61 0.06
C LYS A 130 27.62 -15.13 0.03
N PHE A 131 26.42 -15.71 -0.05
CA PHE A 131 26.28 -17.16 -0.21
C PHE A 131 26.85 -17.65 -1.55
N ALA A 132 26.55 -16.97 -2.65
CA ALA A 132 27.05 -17.32 -3.98
C ALA A 132 28.57 -17.24 -4.05
N ASP A 133 29.17 -16.20 -3.46
CA ASP A 133 30.63 -16.05 -3.39
C ASP A 133 31.27 -17.19 -2.58
N ASN A 134 30.67 -17.56 -1.44
CA ASN A 134 31.16 -18.67 -0.64
C ASN A 134 31.03 -20.01 -1.39
N ALA A 135 29.91 -20.26 -2.06
CA ALA A 135 29.70 -21.46 -2.86
C ALA A 135 30.70 -21.55 -4.02
N ASN A 136 30.98 -20.45 -4.70
CA ASN A 136 31.98 -20.39 -5.77
C ASN A 136 33.39 -20.67 -5.24
N SER A 137 33.74 -20.13 -4.06
CA SER A 137 35.02 -20.41 -3.39
C SER A 137 35.17 -21.89 -3.04
N GLU A 138 34.14 -22.51 -2.47
CA GLU A 138 34.14 -23.94 -2.14
C GLU A 138 34.19 -24.84 -3.39
N ILE A 139 33.46 -24.50 -4.45
CA ILE A 139 33.56 -25.20 -5.74
C ILE A 139 34.98 -25.09 -6.31
N GLY A 140 35.62 -23.92 -6.21
CA GLY A 140 37.00 -23.73 -6.62
C GLY A 140 37.98 -24.63 -5.85
N LYS A 141 37.78 -24.77 -4.53
CA LYS A 141 38.57 -25.71 -3.69
C LYS A 141 38.35 -27.16 -4.11
N ILE A 142 37.10 -27.55 -4.39
CA ILE A 142 36.76 -28.90 -4.87
C ILE A 142 37.40 -29.16 -6.25
N GLN A 143 37.37 -28.19 -7.15
CA GLN A 143 38.03 -28.29 -8.46
C GLN A 143 39.54 -28.43 -8.34
N GLU A 144 40.18 -27.69 -7.43
CA GLU A 144 41.62 -27.83 -7.18
C GLU A 144 41.96 -29.19 -6.55
N LEU A 145 41.15 -29.68 -5.60
CA LEU A 145 41.28 -31.03 -5.04
C LEU A 145 41.10 -32.12 -6.12
N MET A 146 40.14 -31.96 -7.03
CA MET A 146 39.96 -32.87 -8.17
C MET A 146 41.14 -32.84 -9.14
N ARG A 147 41.82 -31.69 -9.29
CA ARG A 147 43.02 -31.59 -10.12
C ARG A 147 44.23 -32.29 -9.49
N GLN A 148 44.27 -32.38 -8.15
CA GLN A 148 45.39 -32.92 -7.39
C GLN A 148 45.26 -34.43 -7.08
N VAL A 149 44.07 -35.05 -7.26
CA VAL A 149 43.85 -36.48 -6.98
C VAL A 149 43.51 -37.22 -8.28
N PRO A 150 44.41 -38.07 -8.83
CA PRO A 150 44.21 -38.65 -10.16
C PRO A 150 43.18 -39.77 -10.25
N ASP A 151 42.77 -40.41 -9.15
CA ASP A 151 41.80 -41.50 -9.25
C ASP A 151 41.13 -41.85 -7.90
N LEU A 152 39.90 -42.35 -8.02
CA LEU A 152 38.99 -42.94 -7.04
C LEU A 152 38.17 -42.06 -6.06
N ASP A 153 36.87 -42.36 -6.12
CA ASP A 153 35.76 -42.05 -5.20
C ASP A 153 35.01 -40.71 -5.33
N ILE A 154 35.05 -40.14 -6.54
CA ILE A 154 34.30 -38.93 -6.91
C ILE A 154 32.77 -39.15 -6.84
N ARG A 155 32.29 -40.38 -7.09
CA ARG A 155 30.85 -40.72 -7.08
C ARG A 155 30.23 -40.67 -5.69
N ALA A 156 30.91 -41.19 -4.67
CA ALA A 156 30.40 -41.16 -3.30
C ALA A 156 30.32 -39.73 -2.78
N LYS A 157 31.37 -38.92 -3.01
CA LYS A 157 31.38 -37.50 -2.62
C LYS A 157 30.39 -36.64 -3.42
N MET A 158 30.15 -36.93 -4.70
CA MET A 158 29.09 -36.25 -5.48
C MET A 158 27.69 -36.53 -4.92
N SER A 159 27.44 -37.75 -4.42
CA SER A 159 26.15 -38.09 -3.81
C SER A 159 25.87 -37.26 -2.55
N ASP A 160 26.89 -37.04 -1.72
CA ASP A 160 26.77 -36.20 -0.52
C ASP A 160 26.54 -34.72 -0.89
N ILE A 161 27.27 -34.19 -1.87
CA ILE A 161 27.10 -32.79 -2.33
C ILE A 161 25.70 -32.57 -2.93
N LEU A 162 25.20 -33.51 -3.73
CA LEU A 162 23.83 -33.47 -4.26
C LEU A 162 22.78 -33.56 -3.14
N GLY A 163 23.05 -34.33 -2.08
CA GLY A 163 22.24 -34.35 -0.86
C GLY A 163 22.18 -32.99 -0.16
N HIS A 164 23.31 -32.29 -0.07
CA HIS A 164 23.37 -30.92 0.46
C HIS A 164 22.62 -29.91 -0.43
N PHE A 165 22.71 -30.01 -1.75
CA PHE A 165 22.00 -29.14 -2.69
C PHE A 165 20.47 -29.35 -2.68
N ASN A 166 20.00 -30.58 -2.58
CA ASN A 166 18.56 -30.86 -2.46
C ASN A 166 17.97 -30.29 -1.16
N ASN A 167 18.76 -30.22 -0.09
CA ASN A 167 18.35 -29.52 1.12
C ASN A 167 18.28 -28.00 0.91
N ILE A 168 19.15 -27.39 0.10
CA ILE A 168 19.13 -25.93 -0.16
C ILE A 168 17.86 -25.49 -0.90
N GLU A 169 17.29 -26.31 -1.79
CA GLU A 169 16.00 -26.01 -2.46
C GLU A 169 14.85 -25.79 -1.46
N SER A 170 14.90 -26.43 -0.29
CA SER A 170 13.88 -26.26 0.75
C SER A 170 14.02 -24.95 1.55
N TRP A 171 15.17 -24.27 1.46
CA TRP A 171 15.49 -23.03 2.17
C TRP A 171 15.42 -21.79 1.28
N THR A 172 15.61 -21.97 -0.03
CA THR A 172 15.65 -20.88 -1.01
C THR A 172 14.34 -20.68 -1.77
N LYS A 173 13.41 -21.65 -1.74
CA LYS A 173 12.05 -21.40 -2.23
C LYS A 173 11.36 -20.42 -1.27
N PRO A 174 10.94 -19.22 -1.74
CA PRO A 174 10.09 -18.37 -0.93
C PRO A 174 8.85 -19.18 -0.54
N LYS A 175 8.47 -19.19 0.75
CA LYS A 175 7.22 -19.81 1.21
C LYS A 175 6.11 -19.27 0.32
N GLU A 176 5.51 -20.14 -0.50
CA GLU A 176 4.38 -19.73 -1.32
C GLU A 176 3.34 -19.09 -0.40
N PRO A 177 2.82 -17.90 -0.73
CA PRO A 177 1.80 -17.27 0.07
C PRO A 177 0.64 -18.26 0.21
N GLN A 178 0.25 -18.58 1.45
CA GLN A 178 -0.88 -19.48 1.70
C GLN A 178 -2.08 -18.99 0.87
N LYS A 179 -2.42 -19.75 -0.17
CA LYS A 179 -3.53 -19.42 -1.06
C LYS A 179 -4.80 -19.44 -0.22
N SER A 180 -5.47 -18.29 -0.13
CA SER A 180 -6.76 -18.22 0.54
C SER A 180 -7.76 -19.13 -0.18
N PRO A 181 -8.75 -19.71 0.53
CA PRO A 181 -9.69 -20.67 -0.04
C PRO A 181 -10.36 -20.19 -1.34
N LEU A 182 -10.61 -18.87 -1.42
CA LEU A 182 -11.23 -18.20 -2.57
C LEU A 182 -10.39 -18.22 -3.85
N PHE A 183 -9.05 -18.33 -3.73
CA PHE A 183 -8.16 -18.40 -4.90
C PHE A 183 -8.06 -19.81 -5.49
N ARG A 184 -8.46 -20.85 -4.74
CA ARG A 184 -8.41 -22.23 -5.22
C ARG A 184 -9.54 -22.51 -6.22
N GLU A 185 -10.77 -22.09 -5.90
CA GLU A 185 -11.92 -22.21 -6.81
C GLU A 185 -11.73 -21.42 -8.11
N ALA A 186 -11.23 -20.19 -8.02
CA ALA A 186 -11.06 -19.34 -9.22
C ALA A 186 -9.92 -19.82 -10.14
N SER A 187 -8.87 -20.45 -9.58
CA SER A 187 -7.76 -20.98 -10.38
C SER A 187 -8.08 -22.34 -11.01
N GLU A 188 -8.86 -23.19 -10.32
CA GLU A 188 -9.35 -24.45 -10.88
C GLU A 188 -10.33 -24.19 -12.04
N ALA A 189 -11.20 -23.19 -11.95
CA ALA A 189 -12.08 -22.80 -13.07
C ALA A 189 -11.30 -22.27 -14.29
N PHE A 190 -10.24 -21.50 -14.07
CA PHE A 190 -9.44 -20.93 -15.16
C PHE A 190 -8.56 -21.97 -15.87
N ILE A 191 -8.09 -22.99 -15.14
CA ILE A 191 -7.25 -24.07 -15.69
C ILE A 191 -8.10 -25.17 -16.35
N LEU A 192 -9.31 -25.44 -15.83
CA LEU A 192 -10.20 -26.48 -16.36
C LEU A 192 -11.15 -26.00 -17.47
N GLY A 193 -11.18 -24.71 -17.78
CA GLY A 193 -11.91 -24.18 -18.94
C GLY A 193 -13.38 -24.61 -18.98
N VAL A 194 -14.13 -24.29 -17.91
CA VAL A 194 -15.60 -24.33 -17.89
C VAL A 194 -16.13 -22.92 -17.69
#